data_AF-A0A5D2E7D6-F1
#
_entry.id   AF-A0A5D2E7D6-F1
#
_cell.length_a   1.000
_cell.length_b   1.000
_cell.length_c   1.000
_cell.angle_alpha   90.00
_cell.angle_beta   90.00
_cell.angle_gamma   90.00
#
_symmetry.space_group_name_H-M   'P 1'
#
loop_
_entity.id
_entity.type
_entity.pdbx_description
1 polymer ?
#
loop_
_entity_poly.entity_id
_entity_poly.type
_entity_poly.pdbx_seq_one_letter_code
_entity_poly.pdbx_strand_id
1 'polypeptide(L)'
;MGIPISPSENNKNRVIFVLEKLHQKLLKLERSFQLLNSDDHANFLRKNNNNPADYRPDITHQALLSILDSPINKAGRLQAVYVRTEKGVLIEVKPHVRIPRTYKRFSGIILQLIQKLNITAVGKREKVLRVIKSPVTSYFPVSSRKIGFSYSSDKLVKMRKYVDAVGDDVNLIFVVGEMAHGKIKLDYIDDFIASKLHILICMFVRLC
;
A
#
# COMPACT_ATOMS: atom_id res chain seq x y z
N MET A 1 40.44 15.22 -8.28
CA MET A 1 39.61 14.79 -7.14
C MET A 1 38.27 15.49 -7.25
N GLY A 2 37.27 14.84 -7.84
CA GLY A 2 35.93 15.40 -7.99
C GLY A 2 35.13 15.20 -6.71
N ILE A 3 34.55 16.28 -6.19
CA ILE A 3 33.62 16.26 -5.07
C ILE A 3 32.41 15.41 -5.48
N PRO A 4 31.95 14.44 -4.68
CA PRO A 4 30.74 13.71 -5.00
C PRO A 4 29.55 14.67 -4.92
N ILE A 5 28.85 14.82 -6.04
CA ILE A 5 27.61 15.57 -6.15
C ILE A 5 26.60 14.91 -5.20
N SER A 6 26.20 15.62 -4.14
CA SER A 6 25.07 15.25 -3.30
C SER A 6 23.82 15.03 -4.18
N PRO A 7 22.93 14.07 -3.86
CA PRO A 7 21.74 13.86 -4.68
C PRO A 7 20.98 15.17 -4.74
N SER A 8 20.88 15.75 -5.93
CA SER A 8 20.18 17.00 -6.20
C SER A 8 18.80 16.96 -5.53
N GLU A 9 18.59 17.84 -4.55
CA GLU A 9 17.27 18.19 -4.01
C GLU A 9 16.45 18.84 -5.13
N ASN A 10 15.96 18.02 -6.06
CA ASN A 10 14.90 18.46 -6.93
C ASN A 10 13.65 18.53 -6.05
N ASN A 11 13.25 19.75 -5.68
CA ASN A 11 11.97 20.13 -5.07
C ASN A 11 10.80 19.59 -5.92
N LYS A 12 10.54 18.29 -5.81
CA LYS A 12 9.36 17.65 -6.38
C LYS A 12 8.69 16.93 -5.24
N ASN A 13 7.42 17.27 -5.01
CA ASN A 13 6.53 16.61 -4.06
C ASN A 13 6.75 15.11 -4.03
N ARG A 14 7.10 14.58 -2.85
CA ARG A 14 7.17 13.15 -2.61
C ARG A 14 5.78 12.61 -2.34
N VAL A 15 5.61 11.35 -2.68
CA VAL A 15 4.33 10.66 -2.55
C VAL A 15 4.48 9.45 -1.65
N ILE A 16 3.52 9.29 -0.74
CA ILE A 16 3.38 8.12 0.13
C ILE A 16 2.02 7.50 -0.15
N PHE A 17 1.98 6.18 -0.23
CA PHE A 17 0.73 5.42 -0.27
C PHE A 17 0.51 4.70 1.05
N VAL A 18 -0.74 4.69 1.51
CA VAL A 18 -1.18 3.90 2.66
C VAL A 18 -2.34 3.03 2.21
N LEU A 19 -2.11 1.72 2.13
CA LEU A 19 -3.11 0.70 1.87
C LEU A 19 -3.71 0.27 3.22
N GLU A 20 -4.98 0.58 3.42
CA GLU A 20 -5.70 0.40 4.67
C GLU A 20 -6.64 -0.81 4.61
N LYS A 21 -6.82 -1.44 5.78
CA LYS A 21 -7.73 -2.58 6.02
C LYS A 21 -7.46 -3.80 5.14
N LEU A 22 -6.19 -4.20 5.03
CA LEU A 22 -5.87 -5.51 4.48
C LEU A 22 -6.37 -6.61 5.44
N HIS A 23 -7.40 -7.35 5.03
CA HIS A 23 -7.85 -8.54 5.74
C HIS A 23 -6.80 -9.64 5.61
N GLN A 24 -6.03 -9.82 6.68
CA GLN A 24 -4.98 -10.81 6.73
C GLN A 24 -5.24 -11.84 7.82
N LYS A 25 -5.44 -13.09 7.41
CA LYS A 25 -5.51 -14.23 8.33
C LYS A 25 -4.68 -15.37 7.76
N LEU A 26 -3.89 -15.96 8.65
CA LEU A 26 -3.05 -17.09 8.32
C LEU A 26 -3.80 -18.37 8.66
N LEU A 27 -3.75 -19.33 7.74
CA LEU A 27 -4.10 -20.71 8.00
C LEU A 27 -2.83 -21.46 8.40
N LYS A 28 -2.85 -22.09 9.57
CA LYS A 28 -1.82 -23.05 9.97
C LYS A 28 -2.26 -24.43 9.48
N LEU A 29 -1.50 -24.99 8.54
CA LEU A 29 -1.57 -26.40 8.16
C LEU A 29 -0.48 -27.18 8.92
N GLU A 30 -0.57 -28.51 8.94
CA GLU A 30 0.32 -29.38 9.72
C GLU A 30 1.82 -29.14 9.45
N ARG A 31 2.19 -28.76 8.22
CA ARG A 31 3.59 -28.55 7.80
C ARG A 31 3.86 -27.22 7.10
N SER A 32 2.85 -26.37 6.95
CA SER A 32 3.01 -25.08 6.28
C SER A 32 2.02 -24.06 6.81
N PHE A 33 2.32 -22.78 6.62
CA PHE A 33 1.33 -21.72 6.79
C PHE A 33 0.90 -21.24 5.41
N GLN A 34 -0.36 -20.86 5.27
CA GLN A 34 -0.89 -20.29 4.05
C GLN A 34 -1.65 -19.01 4.35
N LEU A 35 -1.58 -18.07 3.41
CA LEU A 35 -2.36 -16.85 3.46
C LEU A 35 -3.79 -17.17 3.01
N LEU A 36 -4.78 -16.93 3.88
CA LEU A 36 -6.19 -17.17 3.53
C LEU A 36 -6.60 -16.25 2.39
N ASN A 37 -7.32 -16.81 1.43
CA ASN A 37 -7.87 -16.12 0.28
C ASN A 37 -9.28 -16.65 -0.02
N SER A 38 -10.06 -15.88 -0.78
CA SER A 38 -11.45 -16.19 -1.11
C SER A 38 -11.61 -17.47 -1.93
N ASP A 39 -10.64 -17.82 -2.76
CA ASP A 39 -10.80 -18.82 -3.82
C ASP A 39 -10.42 -20.22 -3.30
N ASP A 40 -9.22 -20.35 -2.75
CA ASP A 40 -8.68 -21.62 -2.23
C ASP A 40 -9.28 -22.00 -0.87
N HIS A 41 -9.76 -21.01 -0.09
CA HIS A 41 -10.12 -21.21 1.32
C HIS A 41 -11.57 -20.84 1.66
N ALA A 42 -12.45 -20.66 0.67
CA ALA A 42 -13.86 -20.30 0.89
C ALA A 42 -14.57 -21.19 1.93
N ASN A 43 -14.42 -22.51 1.78
CA ASN A 43 -15.08 -23.49 2.64
C ASN A 43 -14.55 -23.42 4.09
N PHE A 44 -13.24 -23.26 4.27
CA PHE A 44 -12.63 -23.09 5.58
C PHE A 44 -13.10 -21.79 6.26
N LEU A 45 -13.18 -20.70 5.50
CA LEU A 45 -13.62 -19.40 6.00
C LEU A 45 -15.08 -19.46 6.47
N ARG A 46 -15.97 -20.03 5.65
CA ARG A 46 -17.40 -20.22 6.00
C ARG A 46 -17.58 -21.08 7.24
N LYS A 47 -16.84 -22.19 7.37
CA LYS A 47 -16.87 -23.06 8.56
C LYS A 47 -16.46 -22.35 9.85
N ASN A 48 -15.63 -21.32 9.74
CA ASN A 48 -15.15 -20.54 10.89
C ASN A 48 -15.90 -19.19 11.04
N ASN A 49 -17.12 -19.08 10.53
CA ASN A 49 -17.95 -17.86 10.57
C ASN A 49 -17.26 -16.61 9.99
N ASN A 50 -16.38 -16.79 9.01
CA ASN A 50 -15.76 -15.68 8.27
C ASN A 50 -16.36 -15.61 6.86
N ASN A 51 -16.62 -14.40 6.38
CA ASN A 51 -17.08 -14.18 5.02
C ASN A 51 -15.91 -14.27 4.03
N PRO A 52 -15.90 -15.21 3.05
CA PRO A 52 -14.81 -15.33 2.09
C PRO A 52 -14.55 -14.08 1.25
N ALA A 53 -15.58 -13.27 1.00
CA ALA A 53 -15.46 -12.05 0.18
C ALA A 53 -14.51 -11.00 0.81
N ASP A 54 -14.29 -11.10 2.12
CA ASP A 54 -13.41 -10.18 2.85
C ASP A 54 -11.93 -10.58 2.70
N TYR A 55 -11.61 -11.83 2.40
CA TYR A 55 -10.23 -12.33 2.34
C TYR A 55 -9.68 -12.24 0.92
N ARG A 56 -9.37 -11.02 0.49
CA ARG A 56 -8.89 -10.69 -0.87
C ARG A 56 -7.47 -10.10 -0.89
N PRO A 57 -6.45 -10.87 -0.45
CA PRO A 57 -5.04 -10.44 -0.50
C PRO A 57 -4.50 -10.22 -1.92
N ASP A 58 -5.21 -10.70 -2.95
CA ASP A 58 -4.94 -10.41 -4.35
C ASP A 58 -5.13 -8.92 -4.71
N ILE A 59 -6.07 -8.22 -4.03
CA ILE A 59 -6.27 -6.78 -4.24
C ILE A 59 -5.02 -6.01 -3.84
N THR A 60 -4.45 -6.29 -2.66
CA THR A 60 -3.18 -5.70 -2.21
C THR A 60 -2.05 -6.03 -3.15
N HIS A 61 -1.99 -7.28 -3.59
CA HIS A 61 -0.95 -7.71 -4.52
C HIS A 61 -0.98 -6.88 -5.80
N GLN A 62 -2.15 -6.70 -6.41
CA GLN A 62 -2.33 -5.88 -7.60
C GLN A 62 -2.07 -4.39 -7.35
N ALA A 63 -2.49 -3.86 -6.19
CA ALA A 63 -2.24 -2.48 -5.82
C ALA A 63 -0.74 -2.20 -5.66
N LEU A 64 -0.02 -3.07 -4.95
CA LEU A 64 1.44 -2.97 -4.79
C LEU A 64 2.17 -3.04 -6.12
N LEU A 65 1.79 -3.96 -7.01
CA LEU A 65 2.36 -4.02 -8.36
C LEU A 65 2.11 -2.72 -9.13
N SER A 66 0.88 -2.23 -9.11
CA SER A 66 0.47 -1.01 -9.82
C SER A 66 1.22 0.22 -9.32
N ILE A 67 1.35 0.38 -8.00
CA ILE A 67 2.06 1.51 -7.38
C ILE A 67 3.57 1.41 -7.67
N LEU A 68 4.18 0.23 -7.54
CA LEU A 68 5.62 0.08 -7.74
C LEU A 68 6.02 0.13 -9.22
N ASP A 69 5.13 -0.18 -10.15
CA ASP A 69 5.40 -0.03 -11.59
C ASP A 69 5.06 1.35 -12.16
N SER A 70 4.39 2.18 -11.36
CA SER A 70 3.91 3.49 -11.79
C SER A 70 5.05 4.41 -12.24
N PRO A 71 4.77 5.35 -13.16
CA PRO A 71 5.75 6.37 -13.55
C PRO A 71 6.27 7.17 -12.36
N ILE A 72 5.47 7.37 -11.31
CA ILE A 72 5.88 8.11 -10.11
C ILE A 72 6.97 7.39 -9.31
N ASN A 73 6.91 6.06 -9.23
CA ASN A 73 7.97 5.28 -8.62
C ASN A 73 9.25 5.34 -9.47
N LYS A 74 9.11 5.17 -10.80
CA LYS A 74 10.23 5.24 -11.75
C LYS A 74 10.91 6.62 -11.76
N ALA A 75 10.15 7.68 -11.52
CA ALA A 75 10.65 9.04 -11.37
C ALA A 75 11.31 9.33 -10.00
N GLY A 76 11.37 8.34 -9.09
CA GLY A 76 11.99 8.48 -7.77
C GLY A 76 11.19 9.33 -6.77
N ARG A 77 9.92 9.60 -7.06
CA ARG A 77 9.05 10.46 -6.22
C ARG A 77 8.27 9.66 -5.18
N LEU A 78 8.12 8.35 -5.37
CA LEU A 78 7.53 7.46 -4.38
C LEU A 78 8.51 7.28 -3.20
N GLN A 79 8.12 7.69 -2.00
CA GLN A 79 8.96 7.58 -0.81
C GLN A 79 8.79 6.23 -0.11
N ALA A 80 7.53 5.80 0.08
CA ALA A 80 7.20 4.53 0.71
C ALA A 80 5.76 4.13 0.39
N VAL A 81 5.49 2.83 0.49
CA VAL A 81 4.13 2.31 0.58
C VAL A 81 3.97 1.67 1.96
N TYR A 82 2.90 2.03 2.66
CA TYR A 82 2.52 1.42 3.93
C TYR A 82 1.31 0.54 3.72
N VAL A 83 1.31 -0.65 4.33
CA VAL A 83 0.18 -1.57 4.31
C VAL A 83 -0.23 -1.83 5.74
N ARG A 84 -1.47 -1.46 6.08
CA ARG A 84 -2.05 -1.70 7.40
C ARG A 84 -3.07 -2.82 7.31
N THR A 85 -2.85 -3.85 8.11
CA THR A 85 -3.79 -4.96 8.22
C THR A 85 -4.92 -4.63 9.16
N GLU A 86 -6.04 -5.35 9.04
CA GLU A 86 -7.18 -5.24 9.97
C GLU A 86 -6.78 -5.48 11.43
N LYS A 87 -5.78 -6.36 11.66
CA LYS A 87 -5.22 -6.64 12.99
C LYS A 87 -4.26 -5.56 13.51
N GLY A 88 -4.13 -4.44 12.80
CA GLY A 88 -3.29 -3.31 13.20
C GLY A 88 -1.79 -3.49 12.93
N VAL A 89 -1.38 -4.53 12.23
CA VAL A 89 0.02 -4.70 11.80
C VAL A 89 0.31 -3.72 10.68
N LEU A 90 1.33 -2.89 10.87
CA LEU A 90 1.77 -1.91 9.88
C LEU A 90 3.04 -2.40 9.19
N ILE A 91 3.02 -2.47 7.87
CA ILE A 91 4.11 -2.94 7.04
C ILE A 91 4.62 -1.77 6.20
N GLU A 92 5.92 -1.51 6.26
CA GLU A 92 6.65 -0.62 5.37
C GLU A 92 7.17 -1.40 4.16
N VAL A 93 6.90 -0.87 2.97
CA VAL A 93 7.35 -1.38 1.67
C VAL A 93 8.21 -0.32 1.00
N LYS A 94 9.47 -0.65 0.73
CA LYS A 94 10.40 0.27 0.07
C LYS A 94 10.12 0.38 -1.44
N PRO A 95 10.29 1.56 -2.06
CA PRO A 95 9.95 1.78 -3.47
C PRO A 95 10.75 0.92 -4.47
N HIS A 96 11.98 0.52 -4.10
CA HIS A 96 12.87 -0.27 -4.94
C HIS A 96 12.66 -1.80 -4.78
N VAL A 97 11.69 -2.23 -3.96
CA VAL A 97 11.40 -3.65 -3.80
C VAL A 97 10.79 -4.22 -5.07
N ARG A 98 11.23 -5.43 -5.45
CA ARG A 98 10.61 -6.19 -6.55
C ARG A 98 9.59 -7.16 -5.98
N ILE A 99 8.31 -6.79 -6.06
CA ILE A 99 7.21 -7.67 -5.66
C ILE A 99 7.03 -8.78 -6.72
N PRO A 100 6.88 -10.06 -6.32
CA PRO A 100 6.63 -11.13 -7.28
C PRO A 100 5.35 -10.89 -8.08
N ARG A 101 5.38 -11.18 -9.38
CA ARG A 101 4.23 -11.03 -10.28
C ARG A 101 3.14 -12.07 -10.07
N THR A 102 3.51 -13.25 -9.58
CA THR A 102 2.55 -14.32 -9.31
C THR A 102 2.08 -14.28 -7.87
N TYR A 103 0.78 -14.39 -7.65
CA TYR A 103 0.18 -14.36 -6.32
C TYR A 103 0.76 -15.43 -5.40
N LYS A 104 0.99 -16.66 -5.90
CA LYS A 104 1.60 -17.77 -5.14
C LYS A 104 2.98 -17.45 -4.57
N ARG A 105 3.81 -16.69 -5.29
CA ARG A 105 5.12 -16.25 -4.77
C ARG A 105 4.97 -15.10 -3.80
N PHE A 106 4.07 -14.15 -4.11
CA PHE A 106 3.76 -13.04 -3.23
C PHE A 106 3.27 -13.51 -1.85
N SER A 107 2.34 -14.46 -1.80
CA SER A 107 1.81 -15.00 -0.55
C SER A 107 2.89 -15.65 0.32
N GLY A 108 3.85 -16.36 -0.30
CA GLY A 108 5.01 -16.92 0.39
C GLY A 108 5.93 -15.84 1.00
N ILE A 109 6.18 -14.74 0.28
CA ILE A 109 6.96 -13.61 0.79
C ILE A 109 6.23 -12.92 1.96
N ILE A 110 4.94 -12.66 1.81
CA ILE A 110 4.14 -12.03 2.87
C ILE A 110 4.10 -12.92 4.12
N LEU A 111 3.98 -14.24 3.95
CA LEU A 111 4.07 -15.17 5.06
C LEU A 111 5.42 -15.11 5.77
N GLN A 112 6.52 -15.10 5.01
CA GLN A 112 7.86 -14.95 5.56
C GLN A 112 8.02 -13.61 6.30
N LEU A 113 7.44 -12.53 5.78
CA LEU A 113 7.44 -11.21 6.42
C LEU A 113 6.76 -11.25 7.78
N ILE A 114 5.63 -11.94 7.92
CA ILE A 114 4.93 -12.05 9.21
C ILE A 114 5.75 -12.88 10.20
N GLN A 115 6.39 -13.95 9.74
CA GLN A 115 7.21 -14.82 10.61
C GLN A 115 8.51 -14.14 11.07
N LYS A 116 9.18 -13.42 10.17
CA LYS A 116 10.50 -12.81 10.44
C LYS A 116 10.43 -11.33 10.79
N LEU A 117 9.26 -10.71 10.67
CA LEU A 117 8.99 -9.27 10.82
C LEU A 117 9.74 -8.35 9.84
N ASN A 118 10.65 -8.88 9.02
CA ASN A 118 11.37 -8.15 8.01
C ASN A 118 11.90 -9.07 6.90
N ILE A 119 12.15 -8.48 5.74
CA ILE A 119 12.77 -9.12 4.58
C ILE A 119 13.87 -8.19 4.06
N THR A 120 15.05 -8.76 3.84
CA THR A 120 16.21 -8.08 3.28
C THR A 120 16.32 -8.34 1.78
N ALA A 121 16.80 -7.35 1.03
CA ALA A 121 17.14 -7.55 -0.38
C ALA A 121 18.25 -8.60 -0.53
N VAL A 122 18.19 -9.40 -1.60
CA VAL A 122 19.24 -10.37 -1.92
C VAL A 122 20.53 -9.60 -2.24
N GLY A 123 21.64 -9.95 -1.59
CA GLY A 123 22.94 -9.32 -1.80
C GLY A 123 23.12 -7.95 -1.16
N LYS A 124 22.12 -7.41 -0.45
CA LYS A 124 22.22 -6.16 0.32
C LYS A 124 21.76 -6.38 1.76
N ARG A 125 22.34 -5.65 2.71
CA ARG A 125 21.87 -5.64 4.12
C ARG A 125 20.64 -4.76 4.35
N GLU A 126 20.07 -4.22 3.28
CA GLU A 126 18.93 -3.33 3.33
C GLU A 126 17.60 -4.10 3.51
N LYS A 127 16.79 -3.67 4.48
CA LYS A 127 15.45 -4.20 4.74
C LYS A 127 14.46 -3.53 3.79
N VAL A 128 13.86 -4.32 2.90
CA VAL A 128 12.95 -3.84 1.85
C VAL A 128 11.47 -3.94 2.23
N LEU A 129 11.14 -4.91 3.08
CA LEU A 129 9.82 -5.07 3.68
C LEU A 129 10.02 -5.20 5.19
N ARG A 130 9.25 -4.47 5.99
CA ARG A 130 9.40 -4.51 7.45
C ARG A 130 8.10 -4.21 8.15
N VAL A 131 7.81 -4.99 9.20
CA VAL A 131 6.77 -4.65 10.17
C VAL A 131 7.28 -3.52 11.06
N ILE A 132 6.53 -2.43 11.10
CA ILE A 132 6.85 -1.21 11.84
C ILE A 132 5.77 -0.94 12.89
N LYS A 133 6.05 -0.04 13.84
CA LYS A 133 5.11 0.31 14.91
C LYS A 133 4.03 1.25 14.37
N SER A 134 2.81 1.12 14.88
CA SER A 134 1.74 2.10 14.64
C SER A 134 1.91 3.32 15.58
N PRO A 135 1.36 4.49 15.25
CA PRO A 135 0.52 4.82 14.08
C PRO A 135 1.33 5.21 12.83
N VAL A 136 0.74 4.99 11.65
CA VAL A 136 1.36 5.32 10.35
C VAL A 136 1.68 6.81 10.18
N THR A 137 0.94 7.67 10.87
CA THR A 137 1.13 9.13 10.87
C THR A 137 2.51 9.56 11.37
N SER A 138 3.15 8.75 12.23
CA SER A 138 4.51 9.00 12.73
C SER A 138 5.58 8.99 11.64
N TYR A 139 5.26 8.42 10.47
CA TYR A 139 6.16 8.31 9.33
C TYR A 139 5.84 9.30 8.20
N PHE A 140 4.90 10.22 8.44
CA PHE A 140 4.53 11.25 7.48
C PHE A 140 5.46 12.45 7.60
N PRO A 141 5.84 13.09 6.48
CA PRO A 141 6.57 14.35 6.52
C PRO A 141 5.68 15.49 7.06
N VAL A 142 6.32 16.48 7.68
CA VAL A 142 5.66 17.59 8.39
C VAL A 142 4.70 18.38 7.47
N SER A 143 5.14 18.70 6.25
CA SER A 143 4.29 19.29 5.21
C SER A 143 3.70 18.17 4.37
N SER A 144 2.52 17.68 4.75
CA SER A 144 1.79 16.67 3.98
C SER A 144 0.27 16.87 3.93
N ARG A 145 -0.28 16.64 2.74
CA ARG A 145 -1.72 16.58 2.47
C ARG A 145 -2.16 15.11 2.38
N LYS A 146 -3.08 14.69 3.26
CA LYS A 146 -3.58 13.31 3.32
C LYS A 146 -4.93 13.22 2.64
N ILE A 147 -5.01 12.36 1.64
CA ILE A 147 -6.13 12.26 0.72
C ILE A 147 -6.64 10.83 0.79
N GLY A 148 -7.86 10.66 1.29
CA GLY A 148 -8.55 9.38 1.35
C GLY A 148 -9.31 9.10 0.07
N PHE A 149 -9.21 7.88 -0.43
CA PHE A 149 -10.09 7.39 -1.48
C PHE A 149 -11.18 6.53 -0.86
N SER A 150 -12.44 6.90 -1.10
CA SER A 150 -13.60 6.15 -0.64
C SER A 150 -14.61 6.01 -1.76
N TYR A 151 -15.16 4.81 -1.93
CA TYR A 151 -16.25 4.56 -2.89
C TYR A 151 -17.50 5.39 -2.57
N SER A 152 -17.76 5.61 -1.29
CA SER A 152 -18.94 6.32 -0.76
C SER A 152 -18.71 7.83 -0.53
N SER A 153 -17.73 8.43 -1.20
CA SER A 153 -17.58 9.89 -1.22
C SER A 153 -18.34 10.44 -2.41
N ASP A 154 -18.99 11.60 -2.25
CA ASP A 154 -19.71 12.30 -3.33
C ASP A 154 -18.78 13.24 -4.13
N LYS A 155 -17.57 13.47 -3.62
CA LYS A 155 -16.61 14.42 -4.19
C LYS A 155 -15.81 13.79 -5.33
N LEU A 156 -16.26 13.99 -6.56
CA LEU A 156 -15.54 13.59 -7.76
C LEU A 156 -14.68 14.74 -8.29
N VAL A 157 -13.36 14.56 -8.28
CA VAL A 157 -12.41 15.58 -8.76
C VAL A 157 -11.51 15.03 -9.85
N LYS A 158 -11.13 15.91 -10.80
CA LYS A 158 -10.08 15.61 -11.76
C LYS A 158 -8.75 15.64 -11.04
N MET A 159 -8.15 14.47 -10.87
CA MET A 159 -7.00 14.33 -9.97
C MET A 159 -5.78 15.16 -10.39
N ARG A 160 -5.55 15.40 -11.70
CA ARG A 160 -4.50 16.32 -12.17
C ARG A 160 -4.69 17.72 -11.58
N LYS A 161 -5.87 18.32 -11.79
CA LYS A 161 -6.22 19.63 -11.23
C LYS A 161 -6.13 19.66 -9.70
N TYR A 162 -6.50 18.55 -9.05
CA TYR A 162 -6.40 18.46 -7.60
C TYR A 162 -4.94 18.48 -7.14
N VAL A 163 -4.06 17.71 -7.79
CA VAL A 163 -2.63 17.68 -7.49
C VAL A 163 -1.95 19.01 -7.83
N ASP A 164 -2.27 19.60 -8.97
CA ASP A 164 -1.75 20.90 -9.42
C ASP A 164 -2.11 22.03 -8.43
N ALA A 165 -3.26 21.91 -7.76
CA ALA A 165 -3.69 22.87 -6.74
C ALA A 165 -2.99 22.71 -5.38
N VAL A 166 -2.32 21.58 -5.11
CA VAL A 166 -1.70 21.31 -3.80
C VAL A 166 -0.33 21.98 -3.62
N GLY A 167 0.23 22.60 -4.67
CA GLY A 167 1.51 23.31 -4.62
C GLY A 167 2.71 22.36 -4.53
N ASP A 168 3.86 22.77 -5.09
CA ASP A 168 5.04 21.90 -5.28
C ASP A 168 5.91 21.67 -4.03
N ASP A 169 5.50 22.25 -2.89
CA ASP A 169 6.20 22.15 -1.59
C ASP A 169 5.48 21.23 -0.58
N VAL A 170 4.39 20.58 -1.00
CA VAL A 170 3.53 19.76 -0.13
C VAL A 170 3.57 18.28 -0.54
N ASN A 171 4.01 17.43 0.38
CA ASN A 171 4.02 15.99 0.12
C ASN A 171 2.59 15.43 0.08
N LEU A 172 2.35 14.49 -0.83
CA LEU A 172 1.03 13.89 -1.01
C LEU A 172 0.99 12.52 -0.36
N ILE A 173 -0.04 12.28 0.44
CA ILE A 173 -0.27 11.00 1.08
C ILE A 173 -1.62 10.48 0.61
N PHE A 174 -1.58 9.39 -0.14
CA PHE A 174 -2.79 8.74 -0.66
C PHE A 174 -3.16 7.56 0.22
N VAL A 175 -4.34 7.63 0.83
CA VAL A 175 -4.89 6.58 1.67
C VAL A 175 -5.95 5.83 0.87
N VAL A 176 -5.71 4.55 0.66
CA VAL A 176 -6.54 3.67 -0.16
C VAL A 176 -7.08 2.57 0.73
N GLY A 177 -8.40 2.41 0.78
CA GLY A 177 -9.02 1.31 1.50
C GLY A 177 -9.18 0.13 0.57
N GLU A 178 -8.56 -0.98 0.92
CA GLU A 178 -8.67 -2.24 0.18
C GLU A 178 -9.83 -3.07 0.73
N MET A 179 -11.01 -2.48 0.77
CA MET A 179 -12.23 -3.15 1.22
C MET A 179 -13.07 -3.61 0.02
N ALA A 180 -13.61 -4.83 0.09
CA ALA A 180 -14.69 -5.25 -0.79
C ALA A 180 -15.98 -4.44 -0.54
N HIS A 181 -16.25 -4.12 0.74
CA HIS A 181 -17.39 -3.31 1.18
C HIS A 181 -16.98 -2.49 2.41
N GLY A 182 -17.38 -1.21 2.49
CA GLY A 182 -17.19 -0.38 3.68
C GLY A 182 -16.72 1.05 3.40
N LYS A 183 -16.60 1.84 4.46
CA LYS A 183 -16.06 3.21 4.42
C LYS A 183 -14.79 3.29 5.29
N ILE A 184 -13.79 3.99 4.78
CA ILE A 184 -12.62 4.36 5.57
C ILE A 184 -13.03 5.58 6.39
N LYS A 185 -12.98 5.47 7.72
CA LYS A 185 -13.05 6.61 8.63
C LYS A 185 -11.72 6.64 9.36
N LEU A 186 -10.88 7.61 9.02
CA LEU A 186 -9.57 7.81 9.63
C LEU A 186 -9.42 9.29 9.93
N ASP A 187 -9.07 9.60 11.17
CA ASP A 187 -9.11 10.97 11.70
C ASP A 187 -7.98 11.85 11.16
N TYR A 188 -6.98 11.24 10.52
CA TYR A 188 -5.82 11.94 9.95
C TYR A 188 -5.97 12.29 8.46
N ILE A 189 -7.12 11.96 7.84
CA ILE A 189 -7.39 12.27 6.43
C ILE A 189 -7.94 13.69 6.32
N ASP A 190 -7.31 14.52 5.48
CA ASP A 190 -7.72 15.92 5.30
C ASP A 190 -8.90 16.05 4.32
N ASP A 191 -9.00 15.14 3.33
CA ASP A 191 -10.04 15.19 2.29
C ASP A 191 -10.36 13.78 1.75
N PHE A 192 -11.62 13.55 1.36
CA PHE A 192 -12.08 12.30 0.78
C PHE A 192 -12.55 12.46 -0.66
N ILE A 193 -11.89 11.76 -1.57
CA ILE A 193 -12.20 11.75 -2.99
C ILE A 193 -12.92 10.45 -3.36
N ALA A 194 -13.98 10.59 -4.16
CA ALA A 194 -14.71 9.49 -4.75
C ALA A 194 -13.85 8.77 -5.79
N SER A 195 -13.62 7.46 -5.63
CA SER A 195 -12.98 6.66 -6.68
C SER A 195 -13.46 5.21 -6.63
N LYS A 196 -13.75 4.62 -7.79
CA LYS A 196 -14.01 3.18 -7.90
C LYS A 196 -12.67 2.45 -7.82
N LEU A 197 -12.59 1.34 -7.09
CA LEU A 197 -11.34 0.57 -6.88
C LEU A 197 -10.65 0.18 -8.20
N HIS A 198 -11.42 -0.16 -9.25
CA HIS A 198 -10.91 -0.44 -10.59
C HIS A 198 -10.40 0.81 -11.33
N ILE A 199 -10.98 1.98 -11.03
CA ILE A 199 -10.52 3.29 -11.52
C ILE A 199 -9.28 3.73 -10.76
N LEU A 200 -9.04 3.26 -9.54
CA LEU A 200 -7.90 3.64 -8.71
C LEU A 200 -6.57 3.06 -9.25
N ILE A 201 -6.58 1.79 -9.66
CA ILE A 201 -5.46 1.14 -10.37
C ILE A 201 -5.17 1.89 -11.69
N CYS A 202 -6.21 2.20 -12.47
CA CYS A 202 -6.04 3.00 -13.69
C CYS A 202 -5.64 4.46 -13.41
N MET A 203 -6.08 5.04 -12.30
CA MET A 203 -5.72 6.39 -11.88
C MET A 203 -4.23 6.43 -11.62
N PHE A 204 -3.65 5.53 -10.82
CA PHE A 204 -2.22 5.55 -10.53
C PHE A 204 -1.33 5.24 -11.74
N VAL A 205 -1.86 4.54 -12.74
CA VAL A 205 -1.21 4.36 -14.05
C VAL A 205 -1.31 5.61 -14.94
N ARG A 206 -2.34 6.45 -14.78
CA ARG A 206 -2.63 7.63 -15.65
C ARG A 206 -2.45 9.02 -14.99
N LEU A 207 -2.22 9.07 -13.67
CA LEU A 207 -2.07 10.31 -12.90
C LEU A 207 -0.68 10.93 -12.97
N CYS A 208 0.26 10.24 -13.61
CA CYS A 208 1.59 10.74 -13.89
C CYS A 208 1.90 10.53 -15.36
#